data_AF-A0A356GN11-F1
#
_entry.id   AF-A0A356GN11-F1
#
_cell.length_a   1.000
_cell.length_b   1.000
_cell.length_c   1.000
_cell.angle_alpha   90.00
_cell.angle_beta   90.00
_cell.angle_gamma   90.00
#
_symmetry.space_group_name_H-M   'P 1'
#
loop_
_entity.id
_entity.type
_entity.pdbx_description
1 polymer ?
#
loop_
_entity_poly.entity_id
_entity_poly.type
_entity_poly.pdbx_seq_one_letter_code
_entity_poly.pdbx_strand_id
1 'polypeptide(L)'
;FKEYYSDTSHLAPMKYLYQGLEGHSDLVSWIWTATLFNLTAFFLFLIPQTRENQITLNIGCVLIFIGVYIEKGMGLVIPGFVPDVLGDFYEYSPTSTEMLVTIGIWATGLLVYTMLLRIAIPIMNGDFHVSEDGVNPHIGDDLFLVRSREEADPEADLLAQ
;
A
#
# COMPACT_ATOMS: atom_id res chain seq x y z
N PHE A 1 -27.14 -2.29 7.95
CA PHE A 1 -28.33 -2.79 8.69
C PHE A 1 -29.40 -1.72 8.90
N LYS A 2 -29.09 -0.54 9.48
CA LYS A 2 -30.07 0.54 9.64
C LYS A 2 -30.69 0.99 8.29
N GLU A 3 -29.84 1.27 7.31
CA GLU A 3 -30.28 1.79 6.01
C GLU A 3 -31.23 0.84 5.27
N TYR A 4 -30.94 -0.46 5.28
CA TYR A 4 -31.81 -1.49 4.67
C TYR A 4 -33.17 -1.64 5.34
N TYR A 5 -33.25 -1.38 6.65
CA TYR A 5 -34.52 -1.49 7.39
C TYR A 5 -35.38 -0.24 7.26
N SER A 6 -34.76 0.94 7.19
CA SER A 6 -35.49 2.21 7.13
C SER A 6 -36.01 2.58 5.74
N ASP A 7 -35.58 1.88 4.67
CA ASP A 7 -35.97 2.09 3.25
C ASP A 7 -36.10 3.56 2.82
N THR A 8 -35.20 4.39 3.35
CA THR A 8 -35.10 5.82 3.01
C THR A 8 -34.25 6.02 1.76
N SER A 9 -34.29 7.22 1.15
CA SER A 9 -33.47 7.58 -0.01
C SER A 9 -31.95 7.35 0.18
N HIS A 10 -31.45 7.38 1.43
CA HIS A 10 -30.07 7.04 1.77
C HIS A 10 -29.68 5.57 1.52
N LEU A 11 -30.63 4.70 1.21
CA LEU A 11 -30.37 3.30 0.85
C LEU A 11 -29.90 3.17 -0.62
N ALA A 12 -30.20 4.17 -1.48
CA ALA A 12 -29.89 4.11 -2.90
C ALA A 12 -28.40 3.83 -3.22
N PRO A 13 -27.41 4.49 -2.57
CA PRO A 13 -25.98 4.22 -2.81
C PRO A 13 -25.57 2.78 -2.44
N MET A 14 -26.14 2.24 -1.35
CA MET A 14 -25.83 0.90 -0.86
C MET A 14 -26.45 -0.21 -1.72
N LYS A 15 -27.67 0.00 -2.24
CA LYS A 15 -28.27 -0.90 -3.24
C LYS A 15 -27.47 -0.87 -4.55
N TYR A 16 -27.09 0.32 -5.02
CA TYR A 16 -26.26 0.47 -6.22
C TYR A 16 -24.92 -0.26 -6.10
N LEU A 17 -24.22 -0.13 -4.96
CA LEU A 17 -22.92 -0.75 -4.75
C LEU A 17 -22.96 -2.28 -4.75
N TYR A 18 -23.93 -2.92 -4.08
CA TYR A 18 -23.93 -4.38 -3.88
C TYR A 18 -24.87 -5.17 -4.80
N GLN A 19 -25.95 -4.54 -5.27
CA GLN A 19 -27.03 -5.21 -6.01
C GLN A 19 -27.24 -4.60 -7.41
N GLY A 20 -26.69 -3.41 -7.65
CA GLY A 20 -27.01 -2.62 -8.83
C GLY A 20 -28.38 -1.95 -8.69
N LEU A 21 -28.58 -0.85 -9.38
CA LEU A 21 -29.85 -0.12 -9.39
C LEU A 21 -30.13 0.36 -10.82
N GLU A 22 -31.38 0.28 -11.27
CA GLU A 22 -31.83 0.82 -12.57
C GLU A 22 -31.02 0.33 -13.79
N GLY A 23 -30.58 -0.92 -13.76
CA GLY A 23 -29.84 -1.54 -14.87
C GLY A 23 -28.32 -1.26 -14.87
N HIS A 24 -27.84 -0.45 -13.92
CA HIS A 24 -26.44 -0.07 -13.80
C HIS A 24 -25.74 -0.98 -12.78
N SER A 25 -24.68 -1.68 -13.20
CA SER A 25 -24.07 -2.75 -12.40
C SER A 25 -22.54 -2.77 -12.37
N ASP A 26 -21.89 -1.76 -12.93
CA ASP A 26 -20.42 -1.71 -13.06
C ASP A 26 -19.70 -1.85 -11.70
N LEU A 27 -20.17 -1.16 -10.66
CA LEU A 27 -19.54 -1.21 -9.34
C LEU A 27 -19.75 -2.54 -8.60
N VAL A 28 -20.78 -3.30 -8.95
CA VAL A 28 -21.14 -4.55 -8.27
C VAL A 28 -20.03 -5.58 -8.45
N SER A 29 -19.52 -5.74 -9.67
CA SER A 29 -18.42 -6.67 -9.95
C SER A 29 -17.15 -6.31 -9.17
N TRP A 30 -16.85 -5.01 -9.04
CA TRP A 30 -15.70 -4.52 -8.27
C TRP A 30 -15.83 -4.78 -6.77
N ILE A 31 -17.00 -4.56 -6.17
CA ILE A 31 -17.16 -4.80 -4.72
C ILE A 31 -17.13 -6.29 -4.38
N TRP A 32 -17.68 -7.15 -5.24
CA TRP A 32 -17.67 -8.60 -5.03
C TRP A 32 -16.26 -9.19 -5.21
N THR A 33 -15.49 -8.70 -6.19
CA THR A 33 -14.07 -9.09 -6.33
C THR A 33 -13.24 -8.64 -5.13
N ALA A 34 -13.44 -7.40 -4.64
CA ALA A 34 -12.80 -6.91 -3.43
C ALA A 34 -13.15 -7.76 -2.20
N THR A 35 -14.43 -8.09 -2.05
CA THR A 35 -14.94 -8.94 -0.95
C THR A 35 -14.32 -10.33 -1.03
N LEU A 36 -14.25 -10.93 -2.21
CA LEU A 36 -13.63 -12.24 -2.41
C LEU A 36 -12.15 -12.21 -2.03
N PHE A 37 -11.40 -11.21 -2.49
CA PHE A 37 -9.98 -11.08 -2.17
C PHE A 37 -9.73 -10.88 -0.67
N ASN A 38 -10.53 -10.04 -0.01
CA ASN A 38 -10.44 -9.83 1.43
C ASN A 38 -10.81 -11.10 2.22
N LEU A 39 -11.85 -11.83 1.81
CA LEU A 39 -12.21 -13.10 2.44
C LEU A 39 -11.14 -14.17 2.23
N THR A 40 -10.62 -14.32 1.02
CA THR A 40 -9.54 -15.28 0.73
C THR A 40 -8.29 -14.95 1.55
N ALA A 41 -7.88 -13.68 1.62
CA ALA A 41 -6.75 -13.26 2.42
C ALA A 41 -6.99 -13.47 3.93
N PHE A 42 -8.22 -13.22 4.41
CA PHE A 42 -8.61 -13.50 5.79
C PHE A 42 -8.43 -14.98 6.14
N PHE A 43 -8.94 -15.90 5.32
CA PHE A 43 -8.75 -17.33 5.55
C PHE A 43 -7.28 -17.76 5.47
N LEU A 44 -6.52 -17.15 4.57
CA LEU A 44 -5.09 -17.41 4.41
C LEU A 44 -4.28 -16.96 5.63
N PHE A 45 -4.68 -15.88 6.31
CA PHE A 45 -4.05 -15.45 7.56
C PHE A 45 -4.58 -16.18 8.80
N LEU A 46 -5.81 -16.69 8.75
CA LEU A 46 -6.41 -17.43 9.87
C LEU A 46 -5.76 -18.82 10.05
N ILE A 47 -5.39 -19.47 8.96
CA ILE A 47 -4.80 -20.81 9.00
C ILE A 47 -3.28 -20.71 9.29
N PRO A 48 -2.78 -21.32 10.38
CA PRO A 48 -1.36 -21.17 10.76
C PRO A 48 -0.40 -21.77 9.72
N GLN A 49 -0.78 -22.86 9.06
CA GLN A 49 0.03 -23.52 8.03
C GLN A 49 0.26 -22.64 6.80
N THR A 50 -0.71 -21.77 6.46
CA THR A 50 -0.60 -20.85 5.31
C THR A 50 0.12 -19.56 5.67
N ARG A 51 0.13 -19.16 6.95
CA ARG A 51 0.89 -18.02 7.46
C ARG A 51 2.38 -18.30 7.58
N GLU A 52 2.77 -19.51 7.95
CA GLU A 52 4.19 -19.87 8.13
C GLU A 52 4.93 -20.08 6.80
N ASN A 53 4.20 -20.26 5.70
CA ASN A 53 4.77 -20.34 4.36
C ASN A 53 4.90 -18.93 3.74
N GLN A 54 6.14 -18.51 3.43
CA GLN A 54 6.41 -17.19 2.85
C GLN A 54 5.69 -16.91 1.53
N ILE A 55 5.50 -17.93 0.67
CA ILE A 55 4.82 -17.76 -0.62
C ILE A 55 3.35 -17.44 -0.39
N THR A 56 2.70 -18.26 0.42
CA THR A 56 1.28 -18.13 0.73
C THR A 56 1.01 -16.84 1.49
N LEU A 57 1.86 -16.47 2.46
CA LEU A 57 1.80 -15.20 3.18
C LEU A 57 1.86 -14.01 2.22
N ASN A 58 2.82 -13.98 1.29
CA ASN A 58 2.96 -12.89 0.32
C ASN A 58 1.72 -12.76 -0.58
N ILE A 59 1.16 -13.89 -1.02
CA ILE A 59 -0.10 -13.90 -1.79
C ILE A 59 -1.23 -13.27 -0.97
N GLY A 60 -1.37 -13.65 0.31
CA GLY A 60 -2.36 -13.04 1.21
C GLY A 60 -2.18 -11.53 1.35
N CYS A 61 -0.94 -11.06 1.51
CA CYS A 61 -0.61 -9.64 1.62
C CYS A 61 -0.99 -8.87 0.35
N VAL A 62 -0.73 -9.41 -0.83
CA VAL A 62 -1.10 -8.78 -2.10
C VAL A 62 -2.62 -8.78 -2.29
N LEU A 63 -3.30 -9.89 -1.99
CA LEU A 63 -4.75 -10.01 -2.10
C LEU A 63 -5.47 -9.01 -1.19
N ILE A 64 -5.08 -8.93 0.08
CA ILE A 64 -5.72 -7.98 1.02
C ILE A 64 -5.43 -6.54 0.63
N PHE A 65 -4.22 -6.26 0.13
CA PHE A 65 -3.88 -4.92 -0.34
C PHE A 65 -4.77 -4.49 -1.51
N ILE A 66 -4.92 -5.34 -2.53
CA ILE A 66 -5.77 -5.06 -3.69
C ILE A 66 -7.25 -5.00 -3.28
N GLY A 67 -7.70 -5.93 -2.44
CA GLY A 67 -9.08 -5.97 -1.95
C GLY A 67 -9.47 -4.69 -1.21
N VAL A 68 -8.65 -4.27 -0.24
CA VAL A 68 -8.87 -3.01 0.50
C VAL A 68 -8.76 -1.80 -0.41
N TYR A 69 -7.83 -1.79 -1.36
CA TYR A 69 -7.68 -0.70 -2.32
C TYR A 69 -8.95 -0.51 -3.18
N ILE A 70 -9.54 -1.60 -3.68
CA ILE A 70 -10.79 -1.53 -4.45
C ILE A 70 -11.95 -1.09 -3.54
N GLU A 71 -12.05 -1.66 -2.33
CA GLU A 71 -13.12 -1.34 -1.38
C GLU A 71 -13.11 0.14 -0.96
N LYS A 72 -11.92 0.69 -0.64
CA LYS A 72 -11.78 2.08 -0.17
C LYS A 72 -11.63 3.09 -1.29
N GLY A 73 -11.04 2.70 -2.42
CA GLY A 73 -10.96 3.54 -3.61
C GLY A 73 -12.31 3.60 -4.30
N MET A 74 -12.61 2.59 -5.11
CA MET A 74 -13.81 2.59 -5.95
C MET A 74 -15.09 2.37 -5.14
N GLY A 75 -15.07 1.45 -4.17
CA GLY A 75 -16.27 1.04 -3.43
C GLY A 75 -16.78 2.05 -2.41
N LEU A 76 -15.93 2.97 -1.94
CA LEU A 76 -16.33 4.00 -0.95
C LEU A 76 -16.46 5.37 -1.59
N VAL A 77 -15.50 5.78 -2.43
CA VAL A 77 -15.48 7.13 -2.98
C VAL A 77 -16.64 7.32 -3.97
N ILE A 78 -16.86 6.39 -4.90
CA ILE A 78 -17.83 6.57 -5.99
C ILE A 78 -19.28 6.57 -5.48
N PRO A 79 -19.74 5.62 -4.64
CA PRO A 79 -21.09 5.69 -4.07
C PRO A 79 -21.30 6.91 -3.16
N GLY A 80 -20.24 7.56 -2.69
CA GLY A 80 -20.34 8.84 -1.99
C GLY A 80 -20.82 10.00 -2.87
N PHE A 81 -20.68 9.86 -4.20
CA PHE A 81 -21.10 10.85 -5.19
C PHE A 81 -22.33 10.40 -6.02
N VAL A 82 -22.81 9.17 -5.81
CA VAL A 82 -23.95 8.60 -6.55
C VAL A 82 -25.05 8.16 -5.57
N PRO A 83 -26.30 8.64 -5.68
CA PRO A 83 -26.85 9.46 -6.76
C PRO A 83 -26.40 10.92 -6.69
N ASP A 84 -26.34 11.57 -7.86
CA ASP A 84 -26.00 12.99 -7.95
C ASP A 84 -27.06 13.86 -7.24
N VAL A 85 -26.78 15.15 -7.04
CA VAL A 85 -27.71 16.12 -6.42
C VAL A 85 -29.05 16.22 -7.16
N LEU A 86 -29.06 15.86 -8.45
CA LEU A 86 -30.26 15.78 -9.29
C LEU A 86 -30.97 14.42 -9.25
N GLY A 87 -30.37 13.41 -8.61
CA GLY A 87 -30.89 12.04 -8.52
C GLY A 87 -30.43 11.12 -9.66
N ASP A 88 -29.59 11.61 -10.57
CA ASP A 88 -29.10 10.83 -11.70
C ASP A 88 -28.00 9.82 -11.29
N PHE A 89 -28.00 8.67 -11.96
CA PHE A 89 -27.01 7.63 -11.82
C PHE A 89 -26.02 7.68 -12.98
N TYR A 90 -24.73 7.74 -12.67
CA TYR A 90 -23.66 7.71 -13.66
C TYR A 90 -22.80 6.46 -13.47
N GLU A 91 -22.56 5.73 -14.56
CA GLU A 91 -21.61 4.62 -14.56
C GLU A 91 -20.19 5.16 -14.57
N TYR A 92 -19.39 4.73 -13.60
CA TYR A 92 -17.98 5.08 -13.51
C TYR A 92 -17.12 3.90 -13.94
N SER A 93 -16.27 4.15 -14.94
CA SER A 93 -15.19 3.26 -15.31
C SER A 93 -13.87 4.05 -15.31
N PRO A 94 -12.83 3.56 -14.63
CA PRO A 94 -11.57 4.27 -14.53
C PRO A 94 -10.92 4.42 -15.91
N THR A 95 -10.56 5.66 -16.23
CA THR A 95 -9.86 6.01 -17.45
C THR A 95 -8.37 5.69 -17.36
N SER A 96 -7.71 5.51 -18.50
CA SER A 96 -6.26 5.25 -18.52
C SER A 96 -5.44 6.37 -17.87
N THR A 97 -5.91 7.61 -17.97
CA THR A 97 -5.24 8.78 -17.35
C THR A 97 -5.36 8.73 -15.82
N GLU A 98 -6.54 8.39 -15.28
CA GLU A 98 -6.73 8.25 -13.83
C GLU A 98 -5.84 7.13 -13.25
N MET A 99 -5.70 6.02 -13.99
CA MET A 99 -4.81 4.93 -13.61
C MET A 99 -3.35 5.37 -13.58
N LEU A 100 -2.88 6.11 -14.60
CA LEU A 100 -1.50 6.63 -14.65
C LEU A 100 -1.22 7.61 -13.51
N VAL A 101 -2.14 8.53 -13.23
CA VAL A 101 -2.02 9.48 -12.11
C VAL A 101 -1.95 8.72 -10.78
N THR A 102 -2.80 7.72 -10.60
CA THR A 102 -2.82 6.92 -9.37
C THR A 102 -1.51 6.15 -9.18
N ILE A 103 -0.98 5.53 -10.23
CA ILE A 103 0.33 4.87 -10.19
C ILE A 103 1.44 5.89 -9.88
N GLY A 104 1.37 7.11 -10.43
CA GLY A 104 2.32 8.19 -10.13
C GLY A 104 2.31 8.62 -8.66
N ILE A 105 1.13 8.72 -8.05
CA ILE A 105 0.98 9.02 -6.62
C ILE A 105 1.59 7.90 -5.77
N TRP A 106 1.30 6.64 -6.10
CA TRP A 106 1.89 5.48 -5.42
C TRP A 106 3.42 5.45 -5.55
N ALA A 107 3.94 5.65 -6.75
CA ALA A 107 5.38 5.68 -7.00
C ALA A 107 6.07 6.78 -6.19
N THR A 108 5.46 7.97 -6.11
CA THR A 108 5.97 9.09 -5.32
C THR A 108 5.96 8.75 -3.82
N GLY A 109 4.86 8.17 -3.32
CA GLY A 109 4.76 7.73 -1.93
C GLY A 109 5.79 6.66 -1.57
N LEU A 110 5.98 5.66 -2.44
CA LEU A 110 7.00 4.62 -2.26
C LEU A 110 8.42 5.19 -2.31
N LEU A 111 8.68 6.18 -3.17
CA LEU A 111 9.97 6.87 -3.23
C LEU A 111 10.26 7.60 -1.92
N VAL A 112 9.30 8.38 -1.41
CA VAL A 112 9.44 9.10 -0.14
C VAL A 112 9.60 8.10 1.01
N TYR A 113 8.79 7.04 1.05
CA TYR A 113 8.90 5.98 2.04
C TYR A 113 10.29 5.32 2.04
N THR A 114 10.84 5.05 0.86
CA THR A 114 12.19 4.48 0.72
C THR A 114 13.26 5.44 1.25
N MET A 115 13.14 6.74 0.98
CA MET A 115 14.05 7.75 1.53
C MET A 115 13.97 7.84 3.06
N LEU A 116 12.77 7.75 3.63
CA LEU A 116 12.58 7.76 5.08
C LEU A 116 13.12 6.50 5.75
N LEU A 117 12.85 5.32 5.17
CA LEU A 117 13.38 4.04 5.66
C LEU A 117 14.90 4.04 5.71
N ARG A 118 15.55 4.66 4.73
CA ARG A 118 17.00 4.78 4.70
C ARG A 118 17.56 5.47 5.94
N ILE A 119 16.83 6.42 6.52
CA ILE A 119 17.22 7.13 7.74
C ILE A 119 16.73 6.37 8.98
N ALA A 120 15.53 5.81 8.94
CA ALA A 120 14.93 5.14 10.09
C ALA A 120 15.61 3.80 10.44
N ILE A 121 16.03 3.01 9.45
CA ILE A 121 16.61 1.67 9.68
C ILE A 121 17.90 1.74 10.54
N PRO A 122 18.92 2.55 10.22
CA PRO A 122 20.13 2.63 11.04
C PRO A 122 19.87 3.17 12.46
N ILE A 123 18.88 4.07 12.62
CA ILE A 123 18.44 4.55 13.93
C ILE A 123 17.83 3.41 14.76
N MET A 124 16.97 2.59 14.15
CA MET A 124 16.34 1.46 14.84
C MET A 124 17.32 0.34 15.18
N ASN A 125 18.36 0.15 14.35
CA ASN A 125 19.41 -0.85 14.59
C ASN A 125 20.38 -0.44 15.70
N GLY A 126 20.40 0.84 16.09
CA GLY A 126 21.34 1.34 17.11
C GLY A 126 22.73 1.64 16.55
N ASP A 127 22.85 1.83 15.22
CA ASP A 127 24.13 2.14 14.57
C ASP A 127 24.61 3.58 14.86
N PHE A 128 23.76 4.39 15.52
CA PHE A 128 24.07 5.73 15.99
C PHE A 128 24.14 5.76 17.52
N HIS A 129 25.27 5.34 18.08
CA HIS A 129 25.56 5.48 19.51
C HIS A 129 26.81 6.34 19.74
N VAL A 130 26.86 7.02 20.89
CA VAL A 130 28.09 7.69 21.34
C VAL A 130 29.09 6.59 21.72
N SER A 131 30.29 6.61 21.13
CA SER A 131 31.36 5.66 21.45
C SER A 131 31.62 5.66 22.98
N GLU A 132 32.14 4.56 23.54
CA GLU A 132 32.48 4.47 24.99
C GLU A 132 33.37 5.64 25.47
N ASP A 133 34.07 6.29 24.55
CA ASP A 133 34.90 7.47 24.78
C ASP A 133 34.11 8.76 25.08
N GLY A 134 32.79 8.78 24.89
CA GLY A 134 31.92 9.95 25.15
C GLY A 134 32.09 11.15 24.20
N VAL A 135 33.04 11.08 23.26
CA VAL A 135 33.47 12.21 22.41
C VAL A 135 33.22 11.97 20.92
N ASN A 136 33.38 10.73 20.43
CA ASN A 136 33.23 10.41 19.01
C ASN A 136 31.89 9.70 18.75
N PRO A 137 31.06 10.18 17.81
CA PRO A 137 29.91 9.42 17.33
C PRO A 137 30.42 8.20 16.56
N HIS A 138 29.97 7.00 16.95
CA HIS A 138 30.21 5.79 16.16
C HIS A 138 29.04 5.64 15.18
N ILE A 139 29.34 5.56 13.88
CA ILE A 139 28.39 5.27 12.82
C ILE A 139 28.70 3.85 12.36
N GLY A 140 27.84 2.89 12.71
CA GLY A 140 28.09 1.46 12.42
C GLY A 140 28.19 1.15 10.92
N ASP A 141 27.42 1.87 10.10
CA ASP A 141 27.17 1.49 8.71
C ASP A 141 27.40 2.66 7.74
N ASP A 142 28.67 2.98 7.44
CA ASP A 142 29.02 3.93 6.35
C ASP A 142 28.78 3.33 4.93
N LEU A 143 28.47 2.03 4.88
CA LEU A 143 28.64 1.18 3.70
C LEU A 143 27.48 1.21 2.68
N PHE A 144 26.36 1.89 2.96
CA PHE A 144 25.21 1.83 2.05
C PHE A 144 25.32 2.78 0.84
N LEU A 145 26.17 3.82 0.90
CA LEU A 145 26.43 4.72 -0.25
C LEU A 145 27.92 4.95 -0.53
N VAL A 146 28.80 4.72 0.44
CA VAL A 146 30.24 4.68 0.18
C VAL A 146 30.53 3.33 -0.44
N ARG A 147 30.50 3.26 -1.78
CA ARG A 147 31.26 2.23 -2.50
C ARG A 147 32.65 2.28 -1.89
N SER A 148 33.07 1.19 -1.23
CA SER A 148 34.43 1.02 -0.72
C SER A 148 35.39 1.74 -1.67
N ARG A 149 35.87 2.91 -1.23
CA ARG A 149 37.08 3.45 -1.79
C ARG A 149 38.10 2.60 -1.10
N GLU A 150 38.39 1.47 -1.76
CA GLU A 150 39.52 0.60 -1.49
C GLU A 150 40.63 1.52 -1.01
N GLU A 151 40.95 1.42 0.28
CA GLU A 151 41.92 2.27 0.94
C GLU A 151 43.15 2.20 0.05
N ALA A 152 43.47 3.33 -0.59
CA ALA A 152 44.68 3.44 -1.37
C ALA A 152 45.81 3.31 -0.34
N ASP A 153 46.30 2.09 -0.25
CA ASP A 153 47.36 1.66 0.63
C ASP A 153 48.54 2.64 0.49
N PRO A 154 48.84 3.46 1.53
CA PRO A 154 49.96 4.39 1.46
C PRO A 154 51.31 3.67 1.36
N GLU A 155 51.34 2.34 1.55
CA GLU A 155 52.56 1.54 1.44
C GLU A 155 53.01 1.30 -0.01
N ALA A 156 52.09 1.36 -0.99
CA ALA A 156 52.42 1.15 -2.40
C ALA A 156 53.22 2.31 -3.04
N ASP A 157 53.07 3.54 -2.53
CA ASP A 157 53.75 4.73 -3.06
C ASP A 157 55.18 4.89 -2.48
N LEU A 158 55.46 4.27 -1.33
CA LEU A 158 56.80 4.28 -0.70
C LEU A 158 57.79 3.29 -1.33
N LEU A 159 57.31 2.24 -1.99
CA LEU A 159 58.15 1.29 -2.72
C LEU A 159 58.39 1.68 -4.20
N ALA A 160 57.77 2.77 -4.66
CA ALA A 160 57.90 3.30 -6.01
C ALA A 160 58.88 4.48 -6.11
N GLN A 161 59.59 4.84 -5.02
CA GLN A 161 60.53 5.96 -4.96
C GLN A 161 61.96 5.53 -4.64
#